data_AF-A0A5N5QGW8-F1
#
_entry.id   AF-A0A5N5QGW8-F1
#
_cell.length_a   1.000
_cell.length_b   1.000
_cell.length_c   1.000
_cell.angle_alpha   90.00
_cell.angle_beta   90.00
_cell.angle_gamma   90.00
#
_symmetry.space_group_name_H-M   'P 1'
#
loop_
_entity.id
_entity.type
_entity.pdbx_description
1 polymer ?
#
loop_
_entity_poly.entity_id
_entity_poly.type
_entity_poly.pdbx_seq_one_letter_code
_entity_poly.pdbx_strand_id
1 'polypeptide(L)'
;MTNRQARQAFTAGEVVSPLTGMSKVPKKTWTSVQWGPGDDDHLELNSVLVYSNHSCSPNVAVDVSSPKPNDWHFRALKDISSGDYLTFFYPSTEWDMTQGFDCNCKEKNCLKLIQGAKYLTRAQVEERGFINSHISQLMELRDLVEL
;
A
#
# COMPACT_ATOMS: atom_id res chain seq x y z
N MET A 1 2.93 7.43 18.83
CA MET A 1 3.54 7.14 17.51
C MET A 1 3.21 8.28 16.59
N THR A 2 4.20 8.98 16.02
CA THR A 2 3.97 10.12 15.12
C THR A 2 3.82 9.61 13.68
N ASN A 3 2.64 9.81 13.09
CA ASN A 3 2.37 9.51 11.69
C ASN A 3 3.29 10.35 10.79
N ARG A 4 3.70 9.82 9.64
CA ARG A 4 4.65 10.52 8.76
C ARG A 4 3.97 11.69 8.06
N GLN A 5 4.65 12.84 8.02
CA GLN A 5 4.21 14.03 7.30
C GLN A 5 5.18 14.35 6.17
N ALA A 6 4.65 14.90 5.08
CA ALA A 6 5.45 15.47 4.02
C ALA A 6 6.26 16.65 4.56
N ARG A 7 7.55 16.72 4.21
CA ARG A 7 8.42 17.86 4.60
C ARG A 7 8.47 18.97 3.56
N GLN A 8 7.93 18.69 2.38
CA GLN A 8 7.81 19.60 1.24
C GLN A 8 6.53 19.24 0.48
N ALA A 9 6.15 20.09 -0.46
CA ALA A 9 5.04 19.78 -1.35
C ALA A 9 5.47 18.79 -2.44
N PHE A 10 4.52 18.00 -2.94
CA PHE A 10 4.68 17.10 -4.08
C PHE A 10 3.50 17.26 -5.02
N THR A 11 3.76 17.14 -6.32
CA THR A 11 2.71 17.07 -7.34
C THR A 11 2.24 15.63 -7.54
N ALA A 12 1.00 15.44 -8.00
CA ALA A 12 0.49 14.12 -8.32
C ALA A 12 1.42 13.38 -9.31
N GLY A 13 1.77 12.14 -8.99
CA GLY A 13 2.68 11.30 -9.77
C GLY A 13 4.16 11.43 -9.39
N GLU A 14 4.53 12.44 -8.61
CA GLU A 14 5.92 12.67 -8.20
C GLU A 14 6.44 11.57 -7.25
N VAL A 15 7.72 11.23 -7.39
CA VAL A 15 8.41 10.32 -6.47
C VAL A 15 8.64 11.05 -5.15
N VAL A 16 7.98 10.57 -4.09
CA VAL A 16 8.15 11.08 -2.73
C VAL A 16 9.46 10.57 -2.12
N SER A 17 9.75 9.28 -2.29
CA SER A 17 10.97 8.66 -1.79
C SER A 17 11.24 7.32 -2.48
N PRO A 18 12.47 7.03 -2.93
CA PRO A 18 12.82 5.68 -3.39
C PRO A 18 12.84 4.69 -2.24
N LEU A 19 12.44 3.44 -2.50
CA LEU A 19 12.59 2.36 -1.54
C LEU A 19 14.01 1.80 -1.63
N THR A 20 14.81 2.06 -0.60
CA THR A 20 16.21 1.63 -0.53
C THR A 20 16.47 0.87 0.77
N GLY A 21 17.48 -0.01 0.79
CA GLY A 21 17.85 -0.77 1.99
C GLY A 21 16.87 -1.88 2.39
N MET A 22 15.94 -2.25 1.52
CA MET A 22 14.94 -3.29 1.78
C MET A 22 15.58 -4.66 1.99
N SER A 23 14.96 -5.48 2.85
CA SER A 23 15.37 -6.88 3.05
C SER A 23 14.18 -7.81 2.90
N LYS A 24 14.35 -8.89 2.12
CA LYS A 24 13.34 -9.95 2.03
C LYS A 24 13.15 -10.62 3.39
N VAL A 25 11.90 -10.98 3.68
CA VAL A 25 11.55 -11.78 4.85
C VAL A 25 10.84 -13.05 4.42
N PRO A 26 11.08 -14.19 5.08
CA PRO A 26 10.53 -15.47 4.67
C PRO A 26 9.05 -15.64 5.07
N LYS A 27 8.49 -14.72 5.84
CA LYS A 27 7.10 -14.73 6.29
C LYS A 27 6.60 -13.30 6.44
N LYS A 28 5.34 -13.07 6.09
CA LYS A 28 4.65 -11.80 6.34
C LYS A 28 4.62 -11.45 7.83
N THR A 29 4.84 -10.19 8.13
CA THR A 29 4.77 -9.57 9.47
C THR A 29 3.73 -8.44 9.45
N TRP A 30 3.56 -7.71 10.56
CA TRP A 30 2.70 -6.53 10.58
C TRP A 30 3.36 -5.29 9.94
N THR A 31 4.69 -5.32 9.74
CA THR A 31 5.48 -4.22 9.13
C THR A 31 5.94 -4.52 7.71
N SER A 32 5.96 -5.79 7.31
CA SER A 32 6.37 -6.19 5.98
C SER A 32 5.39 -5.71 4.92
N VAL A 33 5.90 -5.47 3.71
CA VAL A 33 5.12 -5.16 2.52
C VAL A 33 5.22 -6.32 1.53
N GLN A 34 4.11 -6.78 0.99
CA GLN A 34 4.08 -7.78 -0.08
C GLN A 34 4.48 -7.12 -1.41
N TRP A 35 5.40 -7.75 -2.14
CA TRP A 35 5.94 -7.24 -3.42
C TRP A 35 5.65 -8.16 -4.61
N GLY A 36 5.16 -9.37 -4.37
CA GLY A 36 4.87 -10.39 -5.39
C GLY A 36 3.62 -11.19 -5.07
N PRO A 37 3.16 -12.07 -6.00
CA PRO A 37 1.92 -12.81 -5.83
C PRO A 37 2.04 -13.99 -4.85
N GLY A 38 3.24 -14.39 -4.45
CA GLY A 38 3.45 -15.45 -3.47
C GLY A 38 3.16 -15.00 -2.04
N ASP A 39 2.72 -15.94 -1.19
CA ASP A 39 2.45 -15.69 0.23
C ASP A 39 3.71 -15.31 1.04
N ASP A 40 4.89 -15.70 0.56
CA ASP A 40 6.20 -15.38 1.16
C ASP A 40 6.93 -14.24 0.42
N ASP A 41 6.32 -13.62 -0.60
CA ASP A 41 6.90 -12.50 -1.35
C ASP A 41 6.78 -11.19 -0.55
N HIS A 42 7.49 -11.13 0.57
CA HIS A 42 7.45 -10.02 1.51
C HIS A 42 8.84 -9.40 1.74
N LEU A 43 8.85 -8.11 2.05
CA LEU A 43 10.03 -7.35 2.40
C LEU A 43 9.79 -6.43 3.60
N GLU A 44 10.84 -6.20 4.38
CA GLU A 44 10.89 -5.09 5.32
C GLU A 44 11.44 -3.86 4.61
N LEU A 45 10.76 -2.73 4.74
CA LEU A 45 11.17 -1.47 4.10
C LEU A 45 12.44 -0.88 4.71
N ASN A 46 12.79 -1.28 5.95
CA ASN A 46 13.94 -0.78 6.72
C ASN A 46 14.08 0.75 6.73
N SER A 47 12.94 1.44 6.63
CA SER A 47 12.89 2.89 6.51
C SER A 47 11.76 3.45 7.36
N VAL A 48 11.82 4.75 7.58
CA VAL A 48 10.79 5.50 8.30
C VAL A 48 9.41 5.43 7.63
N LEU A 49 9.34 4.97 6.38
CA LEU A 49 8.11 4.83 5.61
C LEU A 49 7.20 3.72 6.15
N VAL A 50 7.74 2.77 6.93
CA VAL A 50 6.95 1.74 7.66
C VAL A 50 5.93 2.34 8.63
N TYR A 51 6.12 3.60 9.04
CA TYR A 51 5.23 4.31 9.95
C TYR A 51 4.14 5.13 9.23
N SER A 52 3.99 4.96 7.91
CA SER A 52 2.91 5.61 7.16
C SER A 52 1.61 4.89 7.45
N ASN A 53 0.64 5.60 8.04
CA ASN A 53 -0.63 5.00 8.41
C ASN A 53 -1.53 4.70 7.21
N HIS A 54 -2.54 3.87 7.45
CA HIS A 54 -3.59 3.57 6.49
C HIS A 54 -4.54 4.76 6.25
N SER A 55 -4.97 4.96 5.01
CA SER A 55 -6.19 5.70 4.67
C SER A 55 -6.97 5.01 3.54
N CYS A 56 -8.30 5.07 3.60
CA CYS A 56 -9.17 4.65 2.49
C CYS A 56 -9.23 5.70 1.36
N SER A 57 -8.70 6.91 1.57
CA SER A 57 -8.46 7.91 0.53
C SER A 57 -6.99 8.37 0.59
N PRO A 58 -6.05 7.48 0.21
CA PRO A 58 -4.62 7.71 0.40
C PRO A 58 -4.12 8.90 -0.40
N ASN A 59 -2.96 9.43 -0.03
CA ASN A 59 -2.23 10.42 -0.83
C ASN A 59 -0.90 9.90 -1.39
N VAL A 60 -0.42 8.76 -0.92
CA VAL A 60 0.74 8.08 -1.48
C VAL A 60 0.44 6.61 -1.78
N ALA A 61 1.17 6.07 -2.75
CA ALA A 61 1.25 4.64 -3.04
C ALA A 61 2.64 4.10 -2.74
N VAL A 62 2.69 2.87 -2.27
CA VAL A 62 3.90 2.05 -2.28
C VAL A 62 3.92 1.33 -3.63
N ASP A 63 4.75 1.82 -4.55
CA ASP A 63 4.82 1.32 -5.93
C ASP A 63 5.98 0.35 -6.06
N VAL A 64 5.63 -0.94 -6.10
CA VAL A 64 6.55 -2.07 -6.30
C VAL A 64 6.24 -2.81 -7.61
N SER A 65 5.57 -2.14 -8.54
CA SER A 65 5.09 -2.75 -9.79
C SER A 65 6.20 -3.03 -10.81
N SER A 66 7.34 -2.33 -10.71
CA SER A 66 8.51 -2.57 -11.57
C SER A 66 9.14 -3.94 -11.28
N PRO A 67 9.62 -4.70 -12.28
CA PRO A 67 10.40 -5.90 -12.02
C PRO A 67 11.79 -5.61 -11.43
N LYS A 68 12.23 -4.35 -11.42
CA LYS A 68 13.53 -3.93 -10.88
C LYS A 68 13.33 -3.27 -9.51
N PRO A 69 13.82 -3.86 -8.41
CA PRO A 69 13.67 -3.28 -7.07
C PRO A 69 14.23 -1.87 -6.89
N ASN A 70 15.22 -1.49 -7.71
CA ASN A 70 15.80 -0.14 -7.67
C ASN A 70 14.84 0.96 -8.19
N ASP A 71 13.77 0.58 -8.90
CA ASP A 71 12.76 1.51 -9.38
C ASP A 71 11.57 1.63 -8.40
N TRP A 72 11.56 0.85 -7.31
CA TRP A 72 10.47 0.87 -6.34
C TRP A 72 10.51 2.15 -5.48
N HIS A 73 9.33 2.72 -5.22
CA HIS A 73 9.24 4.04 -4.59
C HIS A 73 7.90 4.30 -3.91
N PHE A 74 7.87 5.30 -3.04
CA PHE A 74 6.65 5.99 -2.65
C PHE A 74 6.32 7.05 -3.70
N ARG A 75 5.10 7.02 -4.22
CA ARG A 75 4.62 7.95 -5.24
C ARG A 75 3.43 8.75 -4.74
N ALA A 76 3.38 10.04 -5.06
CA ALA A 76 2.21 10.86 -4.79
C ALA A 76 1.03 10.44 -5.70
N LEU A 77 -0.14 10.23 -5.12
CA LEU A 77 -1.38 9.91 -5.85
C LEU A 77 -2.22 11.16 -6.18
N LYS A 78 -1.97 12.25 -5.45
CA LYS A 78 -2.57 13.57 -5.60
C LYS A 78 -1.55 14.59 -5.13
N ASP A 79 -1.82 15.87 -5.35
CA ASP A 79 -0.98 16.93 -4.80
C ASP A 79 -0.94 16.82 -3.26
N ILE A 80 0.27 16.95 -2.69
CA ILE A 80 0.53 16.85 -1.26
C ILE A 80 1.17 18.15 -0.82
N SER A 81 0.63 18.77 0.23
CA SER A 81 1.21 19.95 0.84
C SER A 81 2.26 19.57 1.89
N SER A 82 3.22 20.46 2.13
CA SER A 82 4.11 20.31 3.29
C SER A 82 3.29 20.26 4.58
N GLY A 83 3.59 19.30 5.46
CA GLY A 83 2.84 19.04 6.69
C GLY A 83 1.68 18.03 6.55
N ASP A 84 1.27 17.67 5.34
CA ASP A 84 0.23 16.65 5.14
C ASP A 84 0.71 15.29 5.62
N TYR A 85 -0.18 14.54 6.28
CA TYR A 85 0.12 13.16 6.65
C TYR A 85 0.20 12.26 5.41
N LEU A 86 1.30 11.51 5.29
CA LEU A 86 1.48 10.51 4.25
C LEU A 86 0.75 9.24 4.65
N THR A 87 -0.24 8.85 3.86
CA THR A 87 -1.04 7.65 4.08
C THR A 87 -1.19 6.86 2.80
N PHE A 88 -1.15 5.53 2.94
CA PHE A 88 -1.36 4.62 1.81
C PHE A 88 -2.46 3.61 2.12
N PHE A 89 -3.01 3.02 1.07
CA PHE A 89 -4.05 2.01 1.20
C PHE A 89 -3.39 0.64 1.34
N TYR A 90 -3.28 0.09 2.55
CA TYR A 90 -2.54 -1.16 2.79
C TYR A 90 -2.92 -2.32 1.83
N PRO A 91 -4.21 -2.54 1.50
CA PRO A 91 -4.57 -3.56 0.52
C PRO A 91 -4.04 -3.33 -0.91
N SER A 92 -3.46 -2.16 -1.24
CA SER A 92 -2.78 -1.95 -2.52
C SER A 92 -1.46 -2.73 -2.64
N THR A 93 -0.91 -3.18 -1.52
CA THR A 93 0.24 -4.10 -1.47
C THR A 93 -0.15 -5.44 -0.87
N GLU A 94 -1.00 -5.48 0.15
CA GLU A 94 -1.29 -6.70 0.92
C GLU A 94 -2.52 -7.45 0.40
N TRP A 95 -2.32 -8.70 -0.05
CA TRP A 95 -3.41 -9.59 -0.41
C TRP A 95 -4.19 -10.04 0.82
N ASP A 96 -3.48 -10.60 1.80
CA ASP A 96 -4.03 -11.10 3.05
C ASP A 96 -3.10 -10.69 4.20
N MET A 97 -3.59 -9.86 5.10
CA MET A 97 -2.79 -9.31 6.19
C MET A 97 -2.65 -10.31 7.35
N THR A 98 -1.56 -10.23 8.09
CA THR A 98 -1.35 -11.03 9.32
C THR A 98 -2.39 -10.70 10.40
N GLN A 99 -2.83 -9.45 10.46
CA GLN A 99 -3.80 -8.97 11.41
C GLN A 99 -4.65 -7.86 10.78
N GLY A 100 -5.97 -8.05 10.81
CA GLY A 100 -6.92 -7.00 10.43
C GLY A 100 -7.11 -5.95 11.53
N PHE A 101 -7.64 -4.78 11.16
CA PHE A 101 -7.93 -3.71 12.12
C PHE A 101 -9.16 -2.88 11.75
N ASP A 102 -9.80 -2.30 12.77
CA ASP A 102 -10.88 -1.32 12.62
C ASP A 102 -10.30 0.02 12.15
N CYS A 103 -10.69 0.44 10.94
CA CYS A 103 -10.21 1.64 10.30
C CYS A 103 -10.89 2.90 10.82
N ASN A 104 -10.06 3.80 11.33
CA ASN A 104 -10.46 5.09 11.87
C ASN A 104 -9.96 6.28 11.03
N CYS A 105 -9.75 6.09 9.71
CA CYS A 105 -9.24 7.14 8.82
C CYS A 105 -10.22 8.32 8.61
N LYS A 106 -11.51 8.14 8.95
CA LYS A 106 -12.59 9.14 8.84
C LYS A 106 -12.92 9.60 7.41
N GLU A 107 -12.35 8.98 6.39
CA GLU A 107 -12.70 9.25 5.00
C GLU A 107 -14.14 8.86 4.68
N LYS A 108 -14.77 9.58 3.74
CA LYS A 108 -16.17 9.34 3.33
C LYS A 108 -16.39 7.93 2.80
N ASN A 109 -15.38 7.36 2.13
CA ASN A 109 -15.38 6.01 1.56
C ASN A 109 -14.66 4.98 2.44
N CYS A 110 -14.60 5.23 3.77
CA CYS A 110 -13.94 4.32 4.70
C CYS A 110 -14.60 2.93 4.74
N LEU A 111 -13.79 1.89 4.55
CA LEU A 111 -14.20 0.47 4.53
C LEU A 111 -14.50 -0.11 5.92
N LYS A 112 -14.20 0.64 6.99
CA LYS A 112 -14.36 0.27 8.42
C LYS A 112 -13.48 -0.88 8.90
N LEU A 113 -13.25 -1.92 8.12
CA LEU A 113 -12.38 -3.05 8.46
C LEU A 113 -11.37 -3.28 7.33
N ILE A 114 -10.09 -3.40 7.68
CA ILE A 114 -8.99 -3.62 6.73
C ILE A 114 -8.31 -4.95 7.06
N GLN A 115 -8.26 -5.86 6.09
CA GLN A 115 -7.71 -7.21 6.24
C GLN A 115 -6.83 -7.65 5.04
N GLY A 116 -6.65 -6.79 4.03
CA GLY A 116 -6.03 -7.13 2.75
C GLY A 116 -7.03 -7.17 1.60
N ALA A 117 -6.53 -7.17 0.36
CA ALA A 117 -7.34 -7.07 -0.85
C ALA A 117 -8.22 -8.30 -1.10
N LYS A 118 -7.84 -9.46 -0.53
CA LYS A 118 -8.60 -10.72 -0.61
C LYS A 118 -10.06 -10.57 -0.20
N TYR A 119 -10.34 -9.69 0.76
CA TYR A 119 -11.68 -9.50 1.35
C TYR A 119 -12.48 -8.35 0.73
N LEU A 120 -11.94 -7.72 -0.32
CA LEU A 120 -12.53 -6.55 -0.97
C LEU A 120 -12.93 -6.88 -2.42
N THR A 121 -13.99 -6.24 -2.90
CA THR A 121 -14.37 -6.32 -4.31
C THR A 121 -13.37 -5.52 -5.16
N ARG A 122 -13.23 -5.89 -6.44
CA ARG A 122 -12.40 -5.15 -7.40
C ARG A 122 -12.71 -3.65 -7.42
N ALA A 123 -14.00 -3.31 -7.48
CA ALA A 123 -14.45 -1.91 -7.45
C ALA A 123 -14.01 -1.16 -6.19
N GLN A 124 -14.06 -1.79 -5.00
CA GLN A 124 -13.61 -1.16 -3.76
C GLN A 124 -12.11 -0.85 -3.74
N VAL A 125 -11.29 -1.72 -4.36
CA VAL A 125 -9.84 -1.52 -4.42
C VAL A 125 -9.49 -0.49 -5.51
N GLU A 126 -10.09 -0.57 -6.69
CA GLU A 126 -9.82 0.35 -7.81
C GLU A 126 -10.21 1.81 -7.51
N GLU A 127 -11.25 2.03 -6.70
CA GLU A 127 -11.64 3.37 -6.22
C GLU A 127 -10.51 4.06 -5.41
N ARG A 128 -9.47 3.33 -4.97
CA ARG A 128 -8.33 3.87 -4.21
C ARG A 128 -7.22 4.46 -5.11
N GLY A 129 -7.35 4.33 -6.43
CA GLY A 129 -6.51 5.00 -7.43
C GLY A 129 -5.33 4.19 -7.94
N PHE A 130 -4.54 3.57 -7.06
CA PHE A 130 -3.40 2.72 -7.47
C PHE A 130 -3.44 1.36 -6.79
N ILE A 131 -3.12 0.33 -7.58
CA ILE A 131 -2.94 -1.06 -7.14
C ILE A 131 -1.65 -1.60 -7.73
N ASN A 132 -0.90 -2.38 -6.96
CA ASN A 132 0.25 -3.08 -7.50
C ASN A 132 -0.20 -4.24 -8.41
N SER A 133 0.67 -4.61 -9.36
CA SER A 133 0.40 -5.65 -10.35
C SER A 133 0.07 -7.00 -9.72
N HIS A 134 0.78 -7.39 -8.65
CA HIS A 134 0.55 -8.66 -7.95
C HIS A 134 -0.83 -8.70 -7.28
N ILE A 135 -1.33 -7.59 -6.74
CA ILE A 135 -2.69 -7.51 -6.19
C ILE A 135 -3.73 -7.65 -7.29
N SER A 136 -3.56 -6.95 -8.42
CA SER A 136 -4.50 -7.07 -9.53
C SER A 136 -4.57 -8.51 -10.05
N GLN A 137 -3.43 -9.18 -10.18
CA GLN A 137 -3.32 -10.58 -10.57
C GLN A 137 -4.03 -11.52 -9.58
N LEU A 138 -3.79 -11.35 -8.27
CA LEU A 138 -4.43 -12.18 -7.25
C LEU A 138 -5.95 -11.98 -7.21
N MET A 139 -6.42 -10.75 -7.41
CA MET A 139 -7.85 -10.48 -7.56
C MET A 139 -8.42 -11.18 -8.79
N GLU A 140 -7.75 -11.13 -9.93
CA GLU A 140 -8.19 -11.81 -11.15
C GLU A 140 -8.26 -13.33 -10.94
N LEU A 141 -7.25 -13.93 -10.32
CA LEU A 141 -7.25 -15.35 -10.00
C LEU A 141 -8.38 -15.75 -9.05
N ARG A 142 -8.66 -14.95 -8.01
CA ARG A 142 -9.81 -15.17 -7.10
C ARG A 142 -11.12 -15.08 -7.87
N ASP A 143 -11.31 -13.99 -8.61
CA ASP A 143 -12.59 -13.67 -9.27
C ASP A 143 -12.91 -14.66 -10.40
N LEU A 144 -11.90 -15.26 -11.05
CA LEU A 144 -12.08 -16.32 -12.05
C LEU A 144 -12.58 -17.65 -11.46
N VAL A 145 -12.28 -17.94 -10.19
CA VAL A 145 -12.67 -19.19 -9.51
C VAL A 145 -14.07 -19.06 -8.88
N GLU A 146 -14.57 -17.84 -8.73
CA GLU A 146 -15.91 -17.54 -8.20
C GLU A 146 -17.00 -17.44 -9.29
N LEU A 147 -16.63 -17.58 -10.57
CA LEU A 147 -17.52 -17.66 -11.74
C LEU A 147 -17.89 -19.12 -12.08
#